data_AF-A0A8J5HN52-F1
#
_entry.id   AF-A0A8J5HN52-F1
#
_cell.length_a   1.000
_cell.length_b   1.000
_cell.length_c   1.000
_cell.angle_alpha   90.00
_cell.angle_beta   90.00
_cell.angle_gamma   90.00
#
_symmetry.space_group_name_H-M   'P 1'
#
loop_
_entity.id
_entity.type
_entity.pdbx_description
1 polymer ?
#
loop_
_entity_poly.entity_id
_entity_poly.type
_entity_poly.pdbx_seq_one_letter_code
_entity_poly.pdbx_strand_id
1 'polypeptide(L)' 'MDTNDSLRLASLWHSMHAISQQLSPTTGCAGIDLLQADTFDLHCFQSLTDAAPSFETFINFKNYEAIF' A
#
# COMPACT_ATOMS: atom_id res chain seq x y z
N MET A 1 0.43 17.51 0.35
CA MET A 1 -0.66 16.62 -0.09
C MET A 1 -1.86 16.93 0.79
N ASP A 2 -3.02 17.25 0.22
CA ASP A 2 -4.24 17.50 1.01
C ASP A 2 -4.78 16.16 1.57
N THR A 3 -5.58 16.21 2.63
CA THR A 3 -6.21 15.02 3.22
C THR A 3 -7.03 14.23 2.20
N ASN A 4 -7.70 14.88 1.24
CA ASN A 4 -8.42 14.18 0.18
C ASN A 4 -7.48 13.44 -0.78
N ASP A 5 -6.32 14.00 -1.10
CA ASP A 5 -5.32 13.33 -1.95
C ASP A 5 -4.81 12.06 -1.27
N SER A 6 -4.56 12.13 0.05
CA SER A 6 -4.20 10.97 0.86
C SER A 6 -5.30 9.90 0.88
N LEU A 7 -6.55 10.29 1.10
CA LEU A 7 -7.68 9.36 1.11
C LEU A 7 -7.88 8.67 -0.26
N ARG A 8 -7.71 9.43 -1.35
CA ARG A 8 -7.77 8.90 -2.72
C ARG A 8 -6.67 7.88 -2.98
N LEU A 9 -5.44 8.20 -2.58
CA LEU A 9 -4.30 7.29 -2.71
C LEU A 9 -4.50 6.01 -1.90
N ALA A 10 -4.95 6.11 -0.65
CA ALA A 10 -5.27 4.96 0.18
C ALA A 10 -6.34 4.07 -0.48
N SER A 11 -7.41 4.68 -1.03
CA SER A 11 -8.48 3.94 -1.71
C SER A 11 -7.99 3.22 -2.97
N LEU A 12 -7.15 3.89 -3.77
CA LEU A 12 -6.53 3.29 -4.95
C LEU A 12 -5.62 2.12 -4.56
N TRP A 13 -4.77 2.32 -3.55
CA TRP A 13 -3.90 1.28 -3.03
C TRP A 13 -4.67 0.03 -2.59
N HIS A 14 -5.73 0.21 -1.79
CA HIS A 14 -6.58 -0.90 -1.36
C HIS A 14 -7.14 -1.69 -2.53
N SER A 15 -7.63 -1.01 -3.57
CA SER A 15 -8.16 -1.68 -4.76
C SER A 15 -7.07 -2.48 -5.49
N MET A 16 -5.88 -1.89 -5.66
CA MET A 16 -4.76 -2.54 -6.34
C MET A 16 -4.25 -3.75 -5.57
N HIS A 17 -4.10 -3.62 -4.25
CA HIS A 17 -3.66 -4.69 -3.37
C HIS A 17 -4.61 -5.90 -3.45
N ALA A 18 -5.93 -5.68 -3.36
CA ALA A 18 -6.93 -6.72 -3.49
C ALA A 18 -6.97 -7.37 -4.90
N ILE A 19 -6.83 -6.56 -5.94
CA ILE A 19 -6.76 -7.05 -7.33
C ILE A 19 -5.52 -7.93 -7.53
N SER A 20 -4.36 -7.53 -7.00
CA SER A 20 -3.13 -8.31 -7.07
C SER A 20 -3.24 -9.64 -6.32
N GLN A 21 -3.93 -9.68 -5.17
CA GLN A 21 -4.22 -10.94 -4.47
C GLN A 21 -5.03 -11.89 -5.35
N GLN A 22 -6.05 -11.39 -6.05
CA GLN A 22 -6.93 -12.21 -6.90
C GLN A 22 -6.24 -12.68 -8.20
N LEU A 23 -5.37 -11.85 -8.77
CA LEU A 23 -4.65 -12.16 -10.01
C LEU A 23 -3.39 -12.98 -9.79
N SER A 24 -2.91 -13.09 -8.55
CA SER A 24 -1.64 -13.78 -8.30
C SER A 24 -1.70 -15.25 -8.73
N PRO A 25 -0.73 -15.73 -9.53
CA PRO A 25 -0.65 -17.14 -9.88
C PRO A 25 -0.14 -18.02 -8.73
N THR A 26 0.32 -17.42 -7.63
CA THR A 26 0.83 -18.12 -6.45
C THR A 26 -0.22 -18.21 -5.34
N THR A 27 -0.47 -19.43 -4.87
CA THR A 27 -1.37 -19.69 -3.74
C THR A 27 -0.80 -19.06 -2.46
N GLY A 28 -1.61 -18.25 -1.77
CA GLY A 28 -1.20 -17.57 -0.53
C GLY A 28 -0.56 -16.20 -0.74
N CYS A 29 -0.69 -15.59 -1.92
CA CYS A 29 -0.27 -14.21 -2.14
C CYS A 29 -1.13 -13.25 -1.29
N ALA A 30 -0.45 -12.43 -0.48
CA ALA A 30 -1.07 -11.42 0.35
C ALA A 30 -1.25 -10.08 -0.37
N GLY A 31 -0.94 -9.96 -1.67
CA GLY A 31 -1.18 -8.74 -2.46
C GLY A 31 0.10 -8.02 -2.85
N ILE A 32 0.02 -6.69 -2.96
CA ILE A 32 1.16 -5.83 -3.29
C ILE A 32 1.84 -5.39 -1.99
N ASP A 33 3.10 -5.76 -1.81
CA ASP A 33 3.94 -5.32 -0.68
C ASP A 33 4.74 -4.05 -1.00
N LEU A 34 5.13 -3.89 -2.27
CA LEU A 34 5.89 -2.75 -2.77
C LEU A 34 5.46 -2.41 -4.19
N LEU A 35 5.14 -1.14 -4.41
CA LEU A 35 4.93 -0.56 -5.72
C LEU A 35 5.96 0.52 -5.97
N GLN A 36 6.86 0.28 -6.91
CA GLN A 36 7.87 1.25 -7.31
C GLN A 36 7.45 1.97 -8.58
N ALA A 37 7.52 3.30 -8.52
CA ALA A 37 7.36 4.18 -9.66
C ALA A 37 8.60 5.05 -9.83
N ASP A 38 8.64 5.83 -10.90
CA ASP A 38 9.78 6.70 -11.20
C ASP A 38 10.00 7.77 -10.13
N THR A 39 8.91 8.24 -9.49
CA THR A 39 8.93 9.38 -8.57
C THR A 39 8.66 9.03 -7.10
N PHE A 40 8.07 7.86 -6.83
CA PHE A 40 7.73 7.41 -5.49
C PHE A 40 7.76 5.89 -5.41
N ASP A 41 7.97 5.39 -4.20
CA ASP A 41 7.78 4.00 -3.85
C ASP A 41 6.68 3.94 -2.77
N LEU A 42 5.76 2.99 -2.91
CA LEU A 42 4.67 2.78 -1.98
C LEU A 42 4.83 1.40 -1.34
N HIS A 43 4.95 1.40 -0.02
CA HIS A 43 5.18 0.19 0.78
C HIS A 43 3.93 -0.15 1.58
N CYS A 44 3.47 -1.40 1.47
CA CYS A 44 2.52 -1.95 2.44
C CYS A 44 3.30 -2.51 3.62
N PHE A 45 2.94 -2.10 4.83
CA PHE A 45 3.28 -2.86 6.01
C PHE A 45 1.98 -3.38 6.64
N GLN A 46 1.80 -4.69 6.61
CA GLN A 46 0.70 -5.33 7.28
C GLN A 46 1.15 -5.70 8.70
N SER A 47 0.70 -4.95 9.70
CA SER A 47 0.95 -5.31 11.09
C SER A 47 0.00 -6.45 11.49
N LEU A 48 0.56 -7.59 11.88
CA LEU A 48 -0.18 -8.67 12.53
C LEU A 48 -0.50 -8.24 13.96
N THR A 49 -1.56 -7.45 14.12
CA THR A 49 -2.14 -7.21 15.44
C THR A 49 -3.24 -8.24 15.66
N ASP A 50 -3.15 -9.02 16.73
CA ASP A 50 -4.07 -10.13 17.07
C ASP A 50 -5.57 -9.74 17.15
N ALA A 51 -5.92 -8.46 17.06
CA ALA A 51 -7.30 -7.96 17.10
C ALA A 51 -7.89 -7.57 15.72
N ALA A 52 -7.07 -7.29 14.71
CA ALA A 52 -7.46 -7.04 13.31
C ALA A 52 -6.18 -6.72 12.51
N PRO A 53 -6.01 -7.25 11.29
CA PRO A 53 -4.93 -6.78 10.42
C PRO A 53 -5.18 -5.31 10.07
N SER A 54 -4.39 -4.40 10.64
CA SER A 54 -4.31 -3.01 10.20
C SER A 54 -3.31 -2.93 9.05
N PHE A 55 -3.78 -2.48 7.89
CA PHE A 55 -2.93 -2.18 6.75
C PHE A 55 -2.43 -0.76 6.90
N GLU A 56 -1.15 -0.59 7.20
CA GLU A 56 -0.50 0.71 7.18
C GLU A 56 0.22 0.86 5.83
N THR A 57 -0.10 1.94 5.11
CA THR A 57 0.46 2.22 3.79
C THR A 57 1.40 3.41 3.91
N PHE A 58 2.68 3.19 3.62
CA PHE A 58 3.70 4.23 3.64
C PHE A 58 4.01 4.66 2.20
N ILE A 59 3.92 5.97 1.94
CA ILE A 59 4.30 6.54 0.65
C ILE A 59 5.67 7.21 0.82
N ASN A 60 6.71 6.58 0.30
CA ASN A 60 8.06 7.13 0.28
C ASN A 60 8.27 7.84 -1.06
N PHE A 61 8.31 9.18 -1.07
CA PHE A 61 8.67 9.88 -2.30
C PHE A 61 10.19 9.77 -2.46
N LYS A 62 10.68 9.39 -3.64
CA LYS A 62 12.13 9.23 -3.88
C LYS A 62 12.96 10.51 -3.65
N ASN A 63 12.28 11.64 -3.45
CA ASN A 63 12.85 12.95 -3.14
C ASN A 63 12.41 13.54 -1.78
N TYR A 64 11.58 12.84 -0.98
CA TYR A 64 11.08 13.30 0.33
C TYR A 64 10.56 12.08 1.15
N GLU A 65 11.15 11.81 2.32
CA GLU A 65 10.51 10.91 3.29
C GLU A 65 9.38 11.66 4.00
N ALA A 66 8.12 11.34 3.68
CA ALA A 66 6.97 11.84 4.40
C ALA A 66 6.30 10.67 5.13
N ILE A 67 6.44 10.65 6.46
CA ILE A 67 5.79 9.70 7.35
C ILE A 67 4.34 10.18 7.53
N PHE A 68 3.36 9.38 7.12
CA PHE A 68 1.92 9.62 7.34
C PHE A 68 1.35 8.56 8.27
#